data_AF-A0A3N5VUY0-F1
#
_entry.id   AF-A0A3N5VUY0-F1
#
_cell.length_a   1.000
_cell.length_b   1.000
_cell.length_c   1.000
_cell.angle_alpha   90.00
_cell.angle_beta   90.00
_cell.angle_gamma   90.00
#
_symmetry.space_group_name_H-M   'P 1'
#
loop_
_entity.id
_entity.type
_entity.pdbx_description
1 polymer ?
#
loop_
_entity_poly.entity_id
_entity_poly.type
_entity_poly.pdbx_seq_one_letter_code
_entity_poly.pdbx_strand_id
1 'polypeptide(L)'
;MDDSELLKKYEPVLRFARSERFFPMAVEPYLEKCTIFPSGPQGVVGLLSHPHEPLAARLGKLESAEYFLRFVNDPLIDSDVWVWWGISSALISGAGWFMSGWWGVEIAALLALIAAFIIFIQASPIRLRFFPAALAALFFFVLEAAPILFFLTPHSFISVQVEYLVLLPIYLFVLFYLSVRAMKFIFDHIIPEAPGVVMDMLSRATETVARKSFYQYAEILEKEPQPVYYGRVARWQDVEDNNWKSLQYHFFYAFNDWRLAANGINHHEGDWEMVAVYLKNDEPYSLLLSQHGTGAMELWKDVQRVKDKNGNDTTHPLIYVALGSHANYSKPEVIRSASLFHEGLFQRFIYWVDGLIHFLFMLFNPSEKERQIALHELTTHPATA
;
A
#
# COMPACT_ATOMS: atom_id res chain seq x y z
N MET A 1 -29.23 6.56 -34.71
CA MET A 1 -27.89 6.69 -34.14
C MET A 1 -27.39 5.29 -33.86
N ASP A 2 -26.27 4.91 -34.46
CA ASP A 2 -25.63 3.63 -34.16
C ASP A 2 -24.90 3.67 -32.81
N ASP A 3 -24.37 2.53 -32.36
CA ASP A 3 -23.71 2.41 -31.06
C ASP A 3 -22.44 3.26 -30.97
N SER A 4 -21.70 3.40 -32.07
CA SER A 4 -20.47 4.20 -32.13
C SER A 4 -20.77 5.69 -32.03
N GLU A 5 -21.77 6.16 -32.76
CA GLU A 5 -22.25 7.54 -32.69
C GLU A 5 -22.78 7.88 -31.30
N LEU A 6 -23.49 6.93 -30.66
CA LEU A 6 -24.04 7.13 -29.32
C LEU A 6 -22.93 7.23 -28.26
N LEU A 7 -21.93 6.37 -28.35
CA LEU A 7 -20.74 6.42 -27.48
C LEU A 7 -19.95 7.72 -27.70
N LYS A 8 -19.74 8.14 -28.95
CA LYS A 8 -19.06 9.42 -29.25
C LYS A 8 -19.82 10.63 -28.72
N LYS A 9 -21.15 10.60 -28.78
CA LYS A 9 -21.99 11.70 -28.28
C LYS A 9 -21.80 11.95 -26.78
N TYR A 10 -21.64 10.90 -25.97
CA TYR A 10 -21.54 11.00 -24.51
C TYR A 10 -20.14 10.62 -23.99
N GLU A 11 -19.12 10.74 -24.84
CA GLU A 11 -17.76 10.34 -24.52
C GLU A 11 -17.21 11.13 -23.31
N PRO A 12 -16.68 10.48 -22.27
CA PRO A 12 -16.18 11.16 -21.09
C PRO A 12 -14.85 11.88 -21.37
N VAL A 13 -14.65 13.03 -20.75
CA VAL A 13 -13.36 13.71 -20.72
C VAL A 13 -12.71 13.46 -19.37
N LEU A 14 -11.62 12.68 -19.38
CA LEU A 14 -10.84 12.37 -18.20
C LEU A 14 -9.87 13.51 -17.89
N ARG A 15 -9.81 13.92 -16.62
CA ARG A 15 -8.90 14.92 -16.09
C ARG A 15 -7.99 14.27 -15.05
N PHE A 16 -6.71 14.22 -15.38
CA PHE A 16 -5.67 13.62 -14.55
C PHE A 16 -4.91 14.68 -13.75
N ALA A 17 -4.33 14.25 -12.63
CA ALA A 17 -3.33 15.04 -11.92
C ALA A 17 -2.07 15.20 -12.79
N ARG A 18 -1.37 16.34 -12.65
CA ARG A 18 -0.15 16.61 -13.42
C ARG A 18 0.99 15.60 -13.15
N SER A 19 0.98 14.98 -11.98
CA SER A 19 1.94 13.97 -11.55
C SER A 19 1.51 12.54 -11.92
N GLU A 20 0.38 12.36 -12.61
CA GLU A 20 -0.04 11.03 -13.07
C GLU A 20 0.98 10.46 -14.06
N ARG A 21 1.29 9.18 -13.89
CA ARG A 21 2.28 8.45 -14.68
C ARG A 21 1.64 7.46 -15.64
N PHE A 22 0.46 6.95 -15.30
CA PHE A 22 -0.21 5.92 -16.07
C PHE A 22 -1.51 6.46 -16.67
N PHE A 23 -1.65 6.35 -17.99
CA PHE A 23 -2.82 6.77 -18.75
C PHE A 23 -3.49 5.55 -19.42
N PRO A 24 -4.79 5.64 -19.77
CA PRO A 24 -5.50 4.56 -20.43
C PRO A 24 -4.77 4.12 -21.70
N MET A 25 -4.67 2.82 -21.91
CA MET A 25 -3.97 2.22 -23.06
C MET A 25 -4.73 1.02 -23.61
N ALA A 26 -4.34 0.59 -24.82
CA ALA A 26 -4.80 -0.67 -25.37
C ALA A 26 -4.32 -1.83 -24.47
N VAL A 27 -5.15 -2.85 -24.28
CA VAL A 27 -4.81 -4.02 -23.45
C VAL A 27 -3.84 -4.94 -24.20
N GLU A 28 -3.86 -4.93 -25.52
CA GLU A 28 -3.11 -5.86 -26.37
C GLU A 28 -1.59 -5.76 -26.14
N PRO A 29 -0.94 -4.57 -26.19
CA PRO A 29 0.50 -4.46 -25.94
C PRO A 29 0.91 -4.84 -24.51
N TYR A 30 0.01 -4.64 -23.54
CA TYR A 30 0.23 -5.08 -22.17
C TYR A 30 0.27 -6.62 -22.09
N LEU A 31 -0.71 -7.29 -22.72
CA LEU A 31 -0.76 -8.75 -22.77
C LEU A 31 0.42 -9.37 -23.52
N GLU A 32 0.95 -8.70 -24.55
CA GLU A 32 2.15 -9.16 -25.26
C GLU A 32 3.41 -9.16 -24.38
N LYS A 33 3.49 -8.26 -23.41
CA LYS A 33 4.58 -8.24 -22.42
C LYS A 33 4.31 -9.15 -21.22
N CYS A 34 3.07 -9.58 -20.98
CA CYS A 34 2.76 -10.44 -19.86
C CYS A 34 3.28 -11.88 -20.05
N THR A 35 3.63 -12.51 -18.93
CA THR A 35 3.72 -13.97 -18.84
C THR A 35 2.57 -14.47 -17.97
N ILE A 36 2.01 -15.62 -18.32
CA ILE A 36 0.97 -16.27 -17.52
C ILE A 36 1.58 -17.30 -16.59
N PHE A 37 1.16 -17.25 -15.34
CA PHE A 37 1.60 -18.15 -14.30
C PHE A 37 0.40 -18.94 -13.76
N PRO A 38 0.57 -20.26 -13.56
CA PRO A 38 -0.44 -21.07 -12.93
C PRO A 38 -0.45 -20.88 -11.40
N SER A 39 -1.63 -20.87 -10.83
CA SER A 39 -1.92 -20.82 -9.40
C SER A 39 -2.46 -22.16 -8.93
N GLY A 40 -1.64 -23.20 -8.96
CA GLY A 40 -2.02 -24.54 -8.51
C GLY A 40 -1.81 -25.62 -9.57
N PRO A 41 -2.03 -26.90 -9.19
CA PRO A 41 -1.71 -28.04 -10.05
C PRO A 41 -2.52 -28.06 -11.36
N GLN A 42 -3.78 -27.59 -11.33
CA GLN A 42 -4.63 -27.58 -12.53
C GLN A 42 -4.15 -26.53 -13.53
N GLY A 43 -3.73 -25.36 -13.03
CA GLY A 43 -3.10 -24.33 -13.86
C GLY A 43 -1.84 -24.84 -14.57
N VAL A 44 -0.99 -25.61 -13.88
CA VAL A 44 0.26 -26.14 -14.48
C VAL A 44 -0.04 -27.06 -15.65
N VAL A 45 -1.02 -27.97 -15.50
CA VAL A 45 -1.43 -28.89 -16.56
C VAL A 45 -1.97 -28.13 -17.78
N GLY A 46 -2.83 -27.12 -17.57
CA GLY A 46 -3.37 -26.33 -18.68
C GLY A 46 -2.31 -25.49 -19.40
N LEU A 47 -1.28 -25.00 -18.71
CA LEU A 47 -0.15 -24.30 -19.34
C LEU A 47 0.66 -25.21 -20.27
N LEU A 48 0.91 -26.45 -19.84
CA LEU A 48 1.69 -27.44 -20.60
C LEU A 48 0.97 -27.93 -21.88
N SER A 49 -0.36 -27.79 -21.95
CA SER A 49 -1.16 -28.17 -23.12
C SER A 49 -1.03 -27.21 -24.31
N HIS A 50 -0.52 -25.98 -24.09
CA HIS A 50 -0.40 -24.95 -25.14
C HIS A 50 1.01 -24.31 -25.22
N PRO A 51 2.10 -25.09 -25.34
CA PRO A 51 3.47 -24.60 -25.12
C PRO A 51 3.96 -23.59 -26.18
N HIS A 52 3.42 -23.62 -27.40
CA HIS A 52 3.90 -22.83 -28.54
C HIS A 52 2.95 -21.70 -28.97
N GLU A 53 1.86 -21.48 -28.24
CA GLU A 53 0.90 -20.42 -28.56
C GLU A 53 1.26 -19.10 -27.86
N PRO A 54 1.15 -17.94 -28.54
CA PRO A 54 1.30 -16.63 -27.91
C PRO A 54 0.23 -16.42 -26.84
N LEU A 55 0.55 -15.63 -25.82
CA LEU A 55 -0.30 -15.49 -24.62
C LEU A 55 -1.74 -15.05 -24.94
N ALA A 56 -1.89 -14.07 -25.84
CA ALA A 56 -3.20 -13.58 -26.27
C ALA A 56 -4.10 -14.68 -26.86
N ALA A 57 -3.53 -15.62 -27.63
CA ALA A 57 -4.27 -16.74 -28.19
C ALA A 57 -4.56 -17.84 -27.16
N ARG A 58 -3.67 -17.99 -26.17
CA ARG A 58 -3.75 -19.01 -25.12
C ARG A 58 -4.86 -18.70 -24.12
N LEU A 59 -5.02 -17.43 -23.71
CA LEU A 59 -5.95 -17.01 -22.64
C LEU A 59 -7.40 -17.49 -22.87
N GLY A 60 -7.91 -17.39 -24.11
CA GLY A 60 -9.28 -17.80 -24.44
C GLY A 60 -9.52 -19.33 -24.43
N LYS A 61 -8.46 -20.14 -24.28
CA LYS A 61 -8.51 -21.62 -24.29
C LYS A 61 -8.27 -22.22 -22.91
N LEU A 62 -7.87 -21.43 -21.92
CA LEU A 62 -7.58 -21.92 -20.58
C LEU A 62 -8.89 -22.14 -19.81
N GLU A 63 -9.11 -23.35 -19.34
CA GLU A 63 -10.37 -23.74 -18.68
C GLU A 63 -10.39 -23.50 -17.16
N SER A 64 -9.21 -23.25 -16.54
CA SER A 64 -9.08 -23.10 -15.09
C SER A 64 -9.07 -21.64 -14.65
N ALA A 65 -9.62 -21.34 -13.47
CA ALA A 65 -9.55 -20.03 -12.81
C ALA A 65 -8.22 -19.81 -12.06
N GLU A 66 -7.31 -20.78 -12.10
CA GLU A 66 -6.02 -20.77 -11.41
C GLU A 66 -4.90 -20.14 -12.26
N TYR A 67 -5.10 -18.97 -12.85
CA TYR A 67 -4.02 -18.27 -13.57
C TYR A 67 -3.92 -16.81 -13.16
N PHE A 68 -2.70 -16.28 -13.21
CA PHE A 68 -2.46 -14.86 -13.07
C PHE A 68 -1.49 -14.38 -14.15
N LEU A 69 -1.70 -13.14 -14.58
CA LEU A 69 -0.78 -12.43 -15.45
C LEU A 69 0.30 -11.75 -14.61
N ARG A 70 1.52 -11.78 -15.10
CA ARG A 70 2.64 -11.02 -14.57
C ARG A 70 3.18 -10.14 -15.67
N PHE A 71 3.23 -8.83 -15.45
CA PHE A 71 3.74 -7.86 -16.42
C PHE A 71 5.26 -7.75 -16.32
N VAL A 72 5.78 -7.61 -15.10
CA VAL A 72 7.23 -7.60 -14.85
C VAL A 72 7.76 -9.04 -14.68
N ASN A 73 8.44 -9.57 -15.71
CA ASN A 73 8.82 -10.99 -15.79
C ASN A 73 10.25 -11.33 -15.34
N ASP A 74 10.86 -10.53 -14.47
CA ASP A 74 12.25 -10.77 -14.07
C ASP A 74 12.37 -12.01 -13.15
N PRO A 75 13.31 -12.95 -13.44
CA PRO A 75 13.43 -14.26 -12.75
C PRO A 75 13.95 -14.20 -11.31
N LEU A 76 13.95 -13.01 -10.68
CA LEU A 76 14.43 -12.77 -9.32
C LEU A 76 13.51 -11.80 -8.57
N ILE A 77 12.21 -11.84 -8.84
CA ILE A 77 11.21 -11.21 -7.99
C ILE A 77 11.07 -12.04 -6.70
N ASP A 78 10.68 -11.40 -5.60
CA ASP A 78 10.61 -11.94 -4.24
C ASP A 78 10.10 -13.39 -4.16
N SER A 79 9.05 -13.75 -4.93
CA SER A 79 8.47 -15.09 -4.94
C SER A 79 9.49 -16.20 -5.22
N ASP A 80 10.38 -15.98 -6.18
CA ASP A 80 11.30 -17.01 -6.68
C ASP A 80 12.49 -17.15 -5.72
N VAL A 81 12.91 -16.04 -5.11
CA VAL A 81 13.94 -16.01 -4.07
C VAL A 81 13.50 -16.82 -2.83
N TRP A 82 12.22 -16.72 -2.43
CA TRP A 82 11.68 -17.50 -1.32
C TRP A 82 11.65 -19.00 -1.60
N VAL A 83 11.36 -19.42 -2.84
CA VAL A 83 11.40 -20.82 -3.25
C VAL A 83 12.82 -21.37 -3.15
N TRP A 84 13.80 -20.66 -3.71
CA TRP A 84 15.20 -21.08 -3.65
C TRP A 84 15.79 -21.05 -2.24
N TRP A 85 15.37 -20.09 -1.41
CA TRP A 85 15.69 -20.06 0.02
C TRP A 85 15.17 -21.31 0.72
N GLY A 86 13.92 -21.71 0.47
CA GLY A 86 13.32 -22.92 1.04
C GLY A 86 14.07 -24.20 0.66
N ILE A 87 14.36 -24.37 -0.64
CA ILE A 87 15.12 -25.51 -1.16
C ILE A 87 16.51 -25.57 -0.51
N SER A 88 17.23 -24.44 -0.52
CA SER A 88 18.60 -24.36 0.03
C SER A 88 18.62 -24.62 1.53
N SER A 89 17.64 -24.11 2.28
CA SER A 89 17.52 -24.32 3.72
C SER A 89 17.30 -25.79 4.07
N ALA A 90 16.48 -26.50 3.28
CA ALA A 90 16.25 -27.93 3.47
C ALA A 90 17.52 -28.77 3.20
N LEU A 91 18.25 -28.46 2.12
CA LEU A 91 19.51 -29.12 1.78
C LEU A 91 20.58 -28.89 2.86
N ILE A 92 20.75 -27.65 3.32
CA ILE A 92 21.73 -27.31 4.37
C ILE A 92 21.35 -27.97 5.70
N SER A 93 20.06 -28.03 6.05
CA SER A 93 19.61 -28.72 7.25
C SER A 93 19.88 -30.23 7.19
N GLY A 94 19.68 -30.87 6.04
CA GLY A 94 20.03 -32.27 5.82
C GLY A 94 21.53 -32.55 5.94
N ALA A 95 22.36 -31.67 5.36
CA ALA A 95 23.81 -31.75 5.50
C ALA A 95 24.27 -31.52 6.95
N GLY A 96 23.70 -30.53 7.64
CA GLY A 96 23.98 -30.23 9.05
C GLY A 96 23.61 -31.40 9.97
N TRP A 97 22.46 -32.03 9.74
CA TRP A 97 22.07 -33.24 10.45
C TRP A 97 23.06 -34.39 10.26
N PHE A 98 23.52 -34.61 9.02
CA PHE A 98 24.51 -35.64 8.71
C PHE A 98 25.87 -35.41 9.40
N MET A 99 26.31 -34.15 9.50
CA MET A 99 27.61 -33.79 10.07
C MET A 99 27.64 -33.69 11.60
N SER A 100 26.54 -33.24 12.22
CA SER A 100 26.55 -32.85 13.65
C SER A 100 25.23 -33.12 14.35
N GLY A 101 24.35 -33.95 13.77
CA GLY A 101 23.05 -34.27 14.36
C GLY A 101 22.17 -33.03 14.52
N TRP A 102 21.36 -33.01 15.58
CA TRP A 102 20.41 -31.92 15.82
C TRP A 102 21.06 -30.54 16.02
N TRP A 103 22.26 -30.48 16.59
CA TRP A 103 23.02 -29.23 16.70
C TRP A 103 23.32 -28.60 15.32
N GLY A 104 23.63 -29.44 14.33
CA GLY A 104 23.82 -28.99 12.95
C GLY A 104 22.53 -28.46 12.32
N VAL A 105 21.38 -29.04 12.67
CA VAL A 105 20.06 -28.55 12.25
C VAL A 105 19.72 -27.22 12.91
N GLU A 106 20.01 -27.04 14.19
CA GLU A 106 19.79 -25.78 14.92
C GLU A 106 20.60 -24.62 14.33
N ILE A 107 21.88 -24.85 14.04
CA ILE A 107 22.74 -23.85 13.37
C ILE A 107 22.22 -23.56 11.96
N ALA A 108 21.86 -24.58 11.19
CA ALA A 108 21.30 -24.41 9.84
C ALA A 108 20.00 -23.59 9.88
N ALA A 109 19.11 -23.85 10.84
CA ALA A 109 17.87 -23.12 11.02
C ALA A 109 18.13 -21.64 11.37
N LEU A 110 19.08 -21.37 12.29
CA LEU A 110 19.44 -19.99 12.65
C LEU A 110 20.00 -19.22 11.43
N LEU A 111 20.91 -19.83 10.67
CA LEU A 111 21.46 -19.23 9.46
C LEU A 111 20.39 -19.01 8.38
N ALA A 112 19.47 -19.97 8.22
CA ALA A 112 18.35 -19.85 7.31
C ALA A 112 17.42 -18.68 7.68
N LEU A 113 17.13 -18.49 8.97
CA LEU A 113 16.34 -17.37 9.47
C LEU A 113 17.03 -16.01 9.24
N ILE A 114 18.35 -15.94 9.47
CA ILE A 114 19.13 -14.73 9.17
C ILE A 114 19.09 -14.42 7.67
N ALA A 115 19.31 -15.42 6.82
CA ALA A 115 19.26 -15.27 5.37
C ALA A 115 17.85 -14.86 4.90
N ALA A 116 16.80 -15.47 5.43
CA ALA A 116 15.40 -15.10 5.17
C ALA A 116 15.14 -13.63 5.51
N PHE A 117 15.63 -13.18 6.67
CA PHE A 117 15.45 -11.81 7.11
C PHE A 117 16.20 -10.81 6.21
N ILE A 118 17.42 -11.14 5.78
CA ILE A 118 18.17 -10.31 4.82
C ILE A 118 17.44 -10.23 3.47
N ILE A 119 16.99 -11.37 2.93
CA ILE A 119 16.20 -11.43 1.70
C ILE A 119 14.94 -10.56 1.85
N PHE A 120 14.22 -10.72 2.96
CA PHE A 120 13.00 -9.98 3.26
C PHE A 120 13.23 -8.47 3.31
N ILE A 121 14.35 -8.01 3.88
CA ILE A 121 14.72 -6.59 3.92
C ILE A 121 15.10 -6.08 2.53
N GLN A 122 15.87 -6.85 1.75
CA GLN A 122 16.35 -6.45 0.43
C GLN A 122 15.26 -6.41 -0.64
N ALA A 123 14.18 -7.17 -0.44
CA ALA A 123 13.02 -7.21 -1.33
C ALA A 123 12.40 -5.83 -1.62
N SER A 124 12.49 -4.90 -0.65
CA SER A 124 11.87 -3.58 -0.78
C SER A 124 12.76 -2.47 -0.22
N PRO A 125 12.95 -1.36 -0.97
CA PRO A 125 13.71 -0.20 -0.48
C PRO A 125 13.18 0.35 0.85
N ILE A 126 11.86 0.27 1.07
CA ILE A 126 11.26 0.75 2.33
C ILE A 126 11.64 -0.12 3.53
N ARG A 127 11.71 -1.44 3.33
CA ARG A 127 12.18 -2.39 4.36
C ARG A 127 13.66 -2.17 4.65
N LEU A 128 14.46 -1.88 3.61
CA LEU A 128 15.89 -1.55 3.73
C LEU A 128 16.14 -0.23 4.50
N ARG A 129 15.21 0.74 4.45
CA ARG A 129 15.28 1.94 5.29
C ARG A 129 14.78 1.67 6.72
N PHE A 130 13.67 0.94 6.85
CA PHE A 130 12.99 0.74 8.13
C PHE A 130 13.68 -0.25 9.06
N PHE A 131 13.96 -1.49 8.62
CA PHE A 131 14.44 -2.54 9.53
C PHE A 131 15.82 -2.27 10.12
N PRO A 132 16.82 -1.77 9.37
CA PRO A 132 18.08 -1.34 9.95
C PRO A 132 17.89 -0.22 10.98
N ALA A 133 17.01 0.75 10.71
CA ALA A 133 16.67 1.81 11.67
C ALA A 133 15.97 1.23 12.92
N ALA A 134 15.03 0.31 12.76
CA ALA A 134 14.34 -0.36 13.86
C ALA A 134 15.29 -1.18 14.74
N LEU A 135 16.25 -1.91 14.14
CA LEU A 135 17.30 -2.61 14.86
C LEU A 135 18.24 -1.65 15.61
N ALA A 136 18.60 -0.52 15.00
CA ALA A 136 19.38 0.51 15.67
C ALA A 136 18.61 1.11 16.86
N ALA A 137 17.32 1.40 16.70
CA ALA A 137 16.46 1.87 17.78
C ALA A 137 16.35 0.83 18.91
N LEU A 138 16.16 -0.45 18.58
CA LEU A 138 16.16 -1.54 19.55
C LEU A 138 17.49 -1.62 20.30
N PHE A 139 18.62 -1.47 19.60
CA PHE A 139 19.94 -1.43 20.23
C PHE A 139 20.06 -0.27 21.23
N PHE A 140 19.58 0.94 20.87
CA PHE A 140 19.53 2.07 21.81
C PHE A 140 18.63 1.80 23.00
N PHE A 141 17.44 1.20 22.81
CA PHE A 141 16.57 0.80 23.92
C PHE A 141 17.24 -0.21 24.86
N VAL A 142 17.99 -1.18 24.32
CA VAL A 142 18.76 -2.14 25.12
C VAL A 142 19.88 -1.44 25.89
N LEU A 143 20.58 -0.48 25.28
CA LEU A 143 21.58 0.35 25.95
C LEU A 143 20.99 1.20 27.07
N GLU A 144 19.74 1.64 26.94
CA GLU A 144 19.01 2.37 27.97
C GLU A 144 18.53 1.43 29.11
N ALA A 145 18.19 0.19 28.80
CA ALA A 145 17.74 -0.78 29.81
C ALA A 145 18.90 -1.35 30.66
N ALA A 146 20.08 -1.51 30.09
CA ALA A 146 21.22 -2.16 30.76
C ALA A 146 21.64 -1.48 32.08
N PRO A 147 21.68 -0.14 32.19
CA PRO A 147 22.06 0.48 33.46
C PRO A 147 20.89 0.55 34.45
N ILE A 148 19.62 0.50 34.00
CA ILE A 148 18.48 0.27 34.90
C ILE A 148 18.66 -1.06 35.61
N LEU A 149 18.96 -2.12 34.84
CA LEU A 149 19.30 -3.43 35.38
C LEU A 149 20.51 -3.37 36.33
N PHE A 150 21.55 -2.60 35.99
CA PHE A 150 22.70 -2.38 36.86
C PHE A 150 22.30 -1.83 38.24
N PHE A 151 21.49 -0.76 38.32
CA PHE A 151 21.05 -0.17 39.59
C PHE A 151 20.01 -1.01 40.35
N LEU A 152 19.32 -1.94 39.67
CA LEU A 152 18.42 -2.90 40.33
C LEU A 152 19.16 -4.10 40.92
N THR A 153 20.45 -4.27 40.59
CA THR A 153 21.28 -5.37 41.09
C THR A 153 22.24 -4.89 42.18
N PRO A 154 22.32 -5.56 43.34
CA PRO A 154 23.25 -5.18 44.40
C PRO A 154 24.71 -5.40 43.97
N HIS A 155 25.56 -4.39 44.15
CA HIS A 155 27.00 -4.47 43.86
C HIS A 155 27.84 -4.59 45.13
N SER A 156 28.70 -5.61 45.20
CA SER A 156 29.60 -5.83 46.35
C SER A 156 30.81 -4.90 46.39
N PHE A 157 31.08 -4.16 45.29
CA PHE A 157 32.31 -3.38 45.09
C PHE A 157 32.09 -1.87 45.06
N ILE A 158 30.84 -1.40 45.03
CA ILE A 158 30.47 0.02 44.94
C ILE A 158 29.69 0.38 46.20
N SER A 159 30.06 1.46 46.89
CA SER A 159 29.28 1.91 48.04
C SER A 159 27.98 2.56 47.59
N VAL A 160 26.91 2.33 48.35
CA VAL A 160 25.57 2.91 48.10
C VAL A 160 25.64 4.44 47.94
N GLN A 161 26.51 5.12 48.68
CA GLN A 161 26.66 6.57 48.58
C GLN A 161 27.24 7.00 47.22
N VAL A 162 28.23 6.28 46.69
CA VAL A 162 28.81 6.56 45.36
C VAL A 162 27.81 6.23 44.25
N GLU A 163 27.07 5.14 44.41
CA GLU A 163 26.04 4.71 43.49
C GLU A 163 24.94 5.78 43.33
N TYR A 164 24.37 6.27 44.44
CA TYR A 164 23.24 7.20 44.40
C TYR A 164 23.65 8.67 44.22
N LEU A 165 24.76 9.13 44.79
CA LEU A 165 25.14 10.56 44.73
C LEU A 165 25.97 10.93 43.50
N VAL A 166 26.64 9.95 42.86
CA VAL A 166 27.55 10.21 41.74
C VAL A 166 27.10 9.48 40.48
N LEU A 167 26.93 8.15 40.54
CA LEU A 167 26.64 7.37 39.34
C LEU A 167 25.20 7.60 38.85
N LEU A 168 24.23 7.68 39.74
CA LEU A 168 22.82 7.87 39.38
C LEU A 168 22.55 9.20 38.65
N PRO A 169 23.02 10.39 39.10
CA PRO A 169 22.81 11.62 38.34
C PRO A 169 23.47 11.64 36.96
N ILE A 170 24.70 11.09 36.85
CA ILE A 170 25.40 10.94 35.56
C ILE A 170 24.61 10.02 34.65
N TYR A 171 24.13 8.90 35.18
CA TYR A 171 23.32 7.97 34.43
C TYR A 171 22.02 8.60 33.96
N LEU A 172 21.26 9.28 34.83
CA LEU A 172 20.00 9.94 34.45
C LEU A 172 20.22 10.98 33.35
N PHE A 173 21.33 11.72 33.38
CA PHE A 173 21.69 12.65 32.32
C PHE A 173 22.00 11.93 30.99
N VAL A 174 22.81 10.87 31.03
CA VAL A 174 23.15 10.06 29.85
C VAL A 174 21.91 9.38 29.28
N LEU A 175 21.05 8.81 30.14
CA LEU A 175 19.78 8.20 29.79
C LEU A 175 18.89 9.23 29.09
N PHE A 176 18.65 10.38 29.72
CA PHE A 176 17.83 11.45 29.11
C PHE A 176 18.37 11.87 27.75
N TYR A 177 19.69 12.07 27.63
CA TYR A 177 20.32 12.43 26.35
C TYR A 177 20.14 11.34 25.29
N LEU A 178 20.38 10.07 25.64
CA LEU A 178 20.22 8.95 24.72
C LEU A 178 18.76 8.74 24.32
N SER A 179 17.82 8.83 25.26
CA SER A 179 16.39 8.69 24.97
C SER A 179 15.87 9.80 24.06
N VAL A 180 16.30 11.05 24.25
CA VAL A 180 15.94 12.16 23.33
C VAL A 180 16.53 11.91 21.94
N ARG A 181 17.77 11.44 21.84
CA ARG A 181 18.41 11.12 20.55
C ARG A 181 17.74 9.93 19.86
N ALA A 182 17.43 8.87 20.59
CA ALA A 182 16.74 7.69 20.11
C ALA A 182 15.33 8.06 19.63
N MET A 183 14.58 8.82 20.44
CA MET A 183 13.25 9.31 20.07
C MET A 183 13.29 10.15 18.79
N LYS A 184 14.21 11.12 18.69
CA LYS A 184 14.39 11.90 17.46
C LYS A 184 14.69 11.00 16.26
N PHE A 185 15.57 10.01 16.42
CA PHE A 185 15.92 9.06 15.36
C PHE A 185 14.70 8.24 14.90
N ILE A 186 13.88 7.75 15.83
CA ILE A 186 12.63 7.02 15.54
C ILE A 186 11.64 7.91 14.77
N PHE A 187 11.43 9.16 15.21
CA PHE A 187 10.54 10.11 14.52
C PHE A 187 11.01 10.45 13.11
N ASP A 188 12.32 10.54 12.89
CA ASP A 188 12.88 10.90 11.59
C ASP A 188 12.93 9.72 10.60
N HIS A 189 13.13 8.48 11.08
CA HIS A 189 13.46 7.34 10.21
C HIS A 189 12.49 6.16 10.28
N ILE A 190 11.72 6.00 11.36
CA ILE A 190 10.86 4.82 11.58
C ILE A 190 9.40 5.19 11.41
N ILE A 191 8.91 6.20 12.13
CA ILE A 191 7.48 6.59 12.09
C ILE A 191 7.00 6.95 10.68
N PRO A 192 7.75 7.72 9.86
CA PRO A 192 7.29 8.09 8.52
C PRO A 192 7.16 6.88 7.58
N GLU A 193 8.01 5.87 7.77
CA GLU A 193 8.06 4.69 6.91
C GLU A 193 7.10 3.58 7.38
N ALA A 194 6.69 3.57 8.65
CA ALA A 194 5.91 2.50 9.26
C ALA A 194 4.61 2.15 8.51
N PRO A 195 3.75 3.11 8.11
CA PRO A 195 2.56 2.79 7.30
C PRO A 195 2.93 2.17 5.95
N GLY A 196 4.00 2.68 5.33
CA GLY A 196 4.50 2.19 4.05
C GLY A 196 5.03 0.76 4.12
N VAL A 197 5.71 0.39 5.21
CA VAL A 197 6.19 -0.99 5.45
C VAL A 197 5.03 -1.95 5.65
N VAL A 198 4.02 -1.59 6.46
CA VAL A 198 2.84 -2.43 6.67
C VAL A 198 2.14 -2.71 5.35
N MET A 199 1.95 -1.67 4.53
CA MET A 199 1.33 -1.83 3.21
C MET A 199 2.21 -2.61 2.23
N ASP A 200 3.52 -2.43 2.27
CA ASP A 200 4.48 -3.17 1.44
C ASP A 200 4.55 -4.67 1.80
N MET A 201 4.28 -5.02 3.06
CA MET A 201 4.16 -6.41 3.51
C MET A 201 2.84 -7.06 3.08
N LEU A 202 1.77 -6.25 2.95
CA LEU A 202 0.45 -6.71 2.52
C LEU A 202 0.31 -6.74 0.99
N SER A 203 1.02 -5.87 0.27
CA SER A 203 0.97 -5.78 -1.19
C SER A 203 1.86 -6.83 -1.86
N ARG A 204 1.39 -7.39 -2.97
CA ARG A 204 2.14 -8.31 -3.83
C ARG A 204 3.00 -7.59 -4.89
N ALA A 205 2.85 -6.27 -5.06
CA ALA A 205 3.56 -5.52 -6.10
C ALA A 205 4.56 -4.54 -5.45
N THR A 206 5.82 -4.95 -5.25
CA THR A 206 6.82 -4.09 -4.58
C THR A 206 7.10 -2.78 -5.33
N GLU A 207 7.75 -1.81 -4.67
CA GLU A 207 8.23 -0.57 -5.31
C GLU A 207 9.12 -0.85 -6.54
N THR A 208 9.91 -1.92 -6.49
CA THR A 208 10.71 -2.40 -7.61
C THR A 208 9.84 -2.81 -8.80
N VAL A 209 8.75 -3.55 -8.55
CA VAL A 209 7.78 -3.92 -9.58
C VAL A 209 7.16 -2.66 -10.18
N ALA A 210 6.65 -1.75 -9.35
CA ALA A 210 6.06 -0.50 -9.83
C ALA A 210 7.00 0.33 -10.73
N ARG A 211 8.28 0.45 -10.34
CA ARG A 211 9.29 1.15 -11.15
C ARG A 211 9.54 0.46 -12.48
N LYS A 212 9.60 -0.87 -12.51
CA LYS A 212 9.79 -1.64 -13.75
C LYS A 212 8.56 -1.58 -14.65
N SER A 213 7.36 -1.64 -14.07
CA SER A 213 6.10 -1.44 -14.79
C SER A 213 6.04 -0.07 -15.46
N PHE A 214 6.54 0.98 -14.80
CA PHE A 214 6.65 2.31 -15.43
C PHE A 214 7.53 2.30 -16.68
N TYR A 215 8.71 1.68 -16.63
CA TYR A 215 9.60 1.61 -17.80
C TYR A 215 9.00 0.77 -18.93
N GLN A 216 8.41 -0.39 -18.61
CA GLN A 216 7.74 -1.21 -19.62
C GLN A 216 6.54 -0.49 -20.25
N TYR A 217 5.79 0.26 -19.46
CA TYR A 217 4.70 1.10 -19.96
C TYR A 217 5.22 2.24 -20.87
N ALA A 218 6.31 2.91 -20.49
CA ALA A 218 6.93 3.94 -21.31
C ALA A 218 7.40 3.38 -22.68
N GLU A 219 7.98 2.17 -22.70
CA GLU A 219 8.33 1.49 -23.96
C GLU A 219 7.11 1.17 -24.85
N ILE A 220 5.96 0.89 -24.24
CA ILE A 220 4.72 0.70 -25.01
C ILE A 220 4.29 2.03 -25.62
N LEU A 221 4.31 3.12 -24.83
CA LEU A 221 3.92 4.45 -25.31
C LEU A 221 4.83 5.00 -26.42
N GLU A 222 6.09 4.58 -26.49
CA GLU A 222 6.97 4.94 -27.61
C GLU A 222 6.47 4.40 -28.95
N LYS A 223 5.78 3.25 -28.94
CA LYS A 223 5.19 2.61 -30.13
C LYS A 223 3.73 3.00 -30.33
N GLU A 224 2.98 3.08 -29.25
CA GLU A 224 1.53 3.34 -29.22
C GLU A 224 1.23 4.51 -28.28
N PRO A 225 1.48 5.76 -28.72
CA PRO A 225 1.37 6.94 -27.86
C PRO A 225 -0.07 7.39 -27.60
N GLN A 226 -1.06 6.83 -28.31
CA GLN A 226 -2.44 7.25 -28.19
C GLN A 226 -3.14 6.54 -27.02
N PRO A 227 -3.77 7.29 -26.10
CA PRO A 227 -4.64 6.69 -25.10
C PRO A 227 -5.82 5.97 -25.75
N VAL A 228 -6.21 4.84 -25.18
CA VAL A 228 -7.31 4.00 -25.69
C VAL A 228 -8.31 3.71 -24.57
N TYR A 229 -9.59 3.70 -24.94
CA TYR A 229 -10.68 3.21 -24.10
C TYR A 229 -11.55 2.25 -24.91
N TYR A 230 -12.30 1.40 -24.21
CA TYR A 230 -13.22 0.44 -24.83
C TYR A 230 -14.66 0.84 -24.55
N GLY A 231 -15.49 0.87 -25.60
CA GLY A 231 -16.89 1.24 -25.51
C GLY A 231 -17.84 0.05 -25.62
N ARG A 232 -18.89 0.01 -24.80
CA ARG A 232 -19.98 -0.98 -24.91
C ARG A 232 -21.33 -0.33 -24.68
N VAL A 233 -22.30 -0.64 -25.54
CA VAL A 233 -23.71 -0.26 -25.33
C VAL A 233 -24.49 -1.50 -24.88
N ALA A 234 -25.06 -1.44 -23.68
CA ALA A 234 -26.01 -2.44 -23.18
C ALA A 234 -27.42 -1.86 -23.18
N ARG A 235 -28.42 -2.68 -23.54
CA ARG A 235 -29.83 -2.26 -23.64
C ARG A 235 -30.68 -3.19 -22.79
N TRP A 236 -31.62 -2.63 -22.04
CA TRP A 236 -32.62 -3.39 -21.28
C TRP A 236 -33.90 -2.57 -21.13
N GLN A 237 -34.98 -3.21 -20.73
CA GLN A 237 -36.25 -2.57 -20.40
C GLN A 237 -36.54 -2.80 -18.91
N ASP A 238 -37.04 -1.80 -18.21
CA ASP A 238 -37.47 -1.95 -16.82
C ASP A 238 -38.92 -2.44 -16.70
N VAL A 239 -39.39 -2.65 -15.48
CA VAL A 239 -40.76 -3.11 -15.18
C VAL A 239 -41.85 -2.09 -15.53
N GLU A 240 -41.47 -0.83 -15.79
CA GLU A 240 -42.34 0.27 -16.19
C GLU A 240 -42.30 0.50 -17.71
N ASP A 241 -41.78 -0.47 -18.47
CA ASP A 241 -41.61 -0.42 -19.92
C ASP A 241 -40.66 0.69 -20.42
N ASN A 242 -39.87 1.33 -19.55
CA ASN A 242 -38.87 2.31 -19.98
C ASN A 242 -37.70 1.61 -20.66
N ASN A 243 -37.27 2.18 -21.79
CA ASN A 243 -36.11 1.70 -22.53
C ASN A 243 -34.84 2.30 -21.95
N TRP A 244 -33.93 1.46 -21.47
CA TRP A 244 -32.66 1.88 -20.91
C TRP A 244 -31.49 1.52 -21.81
N LYS A 245 -30.49 2.41 -21.83
CA LYS A 245 -29.19 2.18 -22.47
C LYS A 245 -28.07 2.52 -21.48
N SER A 246 -27.11 1.62 -21.29
CA SER A 246 -25.85 1.88 -20.57
C SER A 246 -24.76 2.05 -21.60
N LEU A 247 -24.16 3.24 -21.63
CA LEU A 247 -23.00 3.58 -22.45
C LEU A 247 -21.77 3.42 -21.56
N GLN A 248 -21.11 2.27 -21.63
CA GLN A 248 -19.97 1.94 -20.79
C GLN A 248 -18.67 2.31 -21.48
N TYR A 249 -17.76 2.94 -20.75
CA TYR A 249 -16.42 3.31 -21.17
C TYR A 249 -15.44 2.66 -20.19
N HIS A 250 -14.63 1.72 -20.68
CA HIS A 250 -13.67 0.96 -19.89
C HIS A 250 -12.26 1.45 -20.20
N PHE A 251 -11.48 1.66 -19.16
CA PHE A 251 -10.11 2.18 -19.22
C PHE A 251 -9.17 1.15 -18.61
N PHE A 252 -8.15 0.77 -19.37
CA PHE A 252 -7.12 -0.12 -18.89
C PHE A 252 -5.82 0.65 -18.64
N TYR A 253 -5.24 0.48 -17.46
CA TYR A 253 -3.96 1.06 -17.08
C TYR A 253 -2.94 -0.07 -16.82
N ALA A 254 -1.70 0.13 -17.25
CA ALA A 254 -0.65 -0.88 -17.06
C ALA A 254 -0.35 -1.15 -15.58
N PHE A 255 -0.50 -0.14 -14.71
CA PHE A 255 -0.16 -0.26 -13.31
C PHE A 255 -0.89 0.79 -12.48
N ASN A 256 -1.52 0.37 -11.39
CA ASN A 256 -2.04 1.22 -10.32
C ASN A 256 -0.91 1.51 -9.34
N ASP A 257 -0.45 2.75 -9.19
CA ASP A 257 0.64 3.13 -8.28
C ASP A 257 0.19 3.95 -7.07
N TRP A 258 -1.08 3.82 -6.65
CA TRP A 258 -1.73 4.65 -5.63
C TRP A 258 -0.89 4.85 -4.35
N ARG A 259 -0.24 3.79 -3.86
CA ARG A 259 0.68 3.85 -2.71
C ARG A 259 1.85 4.80 -2.95
N LEU A 260 2.49 4.72 -4.11
CA LEU A 260 3.69 5.48 -4.43
C LEU A 260 3.38 6.91 -4.88
N ALA A 261 2.28 7.10 -5.62
CA ALA A 261 1.92 8.40 -6.17
C ALA A 261 1.20 9.30 -5.15
N ALA A 262 0.39 8.71 -4.26
CA ALA A 262 -0.48 9.48 -3.36
C ALA A 262 -0.55 8.94 -1.92
N ASN A 263 0.41 8.12 -1.47
CA ASN A 263 0.41 7.51 -0.13
C ASN A 263 -0.88 6.71 0.16
N GLY A 264 -1.45 6.11 -0.89
CA GLY A 264 -2.58 5.20 -0.82
C GLY A 264 -2.20 3.84 -0.21
N ILE A 265 -3.20 2.95 -0.15
CA ILE A 265 -3.06 1.62 0.49
C ILE A 265 -2.80 0.49 -0.50
N ASN A 266 -2.82 0.79 -1.80
CA ASN A 266 -2.78 -0.23 -2.86
C ASN A 266 -1.82 0.17 -3.98
N HIS A 267 -1.29 -0.83 -4.68
CA HIS A 267 -0.72 -0.72 -6.03
C HIS A 267 -0.62 -2.12 -6.63
N HIS A 268 -0.88 -2.26 -7.92
CA HIS A 268 -0.92 -3.55 -8.61
C HIS A 268 -0.70 -3.40 -10.12
N GLU A 269 -0.24 -4.50 -10.74
CA GLU A 269 -0.14 -4.62 -12.19
C GLU A 269 -1.53 -4.80 -12.80
N GLY A 270 -1.81 -4.08 -13.88
CA GLY A 270 -3.10 -4.08 -14.56
C GLY A 270 -4.21 -3.47 -13.71
N ASP A 271 -4.92 -2.50 -14.29
CA ASP A 271 -6.03 -1.85 -13.62
C ASP A 271 -7.15 -1.57 -14.61
N TRP A 272 -8.38 -1.96 -14.26
CA TRP A 272 -9.56 -1.73 -15.08
C TRP A 272 -10.51 -0.83 -14.32
N GLU A 273 -10.77 0.34 -14.90
CA GLU A 273 -11.74 1.29 -14.39
C GLU A 273 -12.84 1.52 -15.42
N MET A 274 -14.01 1.98 -14.98
CA MET A 274 -15.16 2.12 -15.85
C MET A 274 -16.06 3.29 -15.43
N VAL A 275 -16.52 4.04 -16.41
CA VAL A 275 -17.64 4.98 -16.23
C VAL A 275 -18.78 4.59 -17.17
N ALA A 276 -20.01 4.87 -16.77
CA ALA A 276 -21.17 4.61 -17.62
C ALA A 276 -22.19 5.75 -17.60
N VAL A 277 -22.65 6.14 -18.78
CA VAL A 277 -23.81 7.05 -18.91
C VAL A 277 -25.06 6.22 -19.13
N TYR A 278 -26.05 6.39 -18.26
CA TYR A 278 -27.35 5.76 -18.38
C TYR A 278 -28.31 6.68 -19.11
N LEU A 279 -28.94 6.17 -20.17
CA LEU A 279 -30.03 6.83 -20.86
C LEU A 279 -31.35 6.14 -20.48
N LYS A 280 -32.37 6.93 -20.17
CA LYS A 280 -33.76 6.50 -19.98
C LYS A 280 -34.59 7.08 -21.12
N ASN A 281 -35.19 6.21 -21.94
CA ASN A 281 -35.96 6.59 -23.13
C ASN A 281 -35.19 7.56 -24.05
N ASP A 282 -33.92 7.24 -24.33
CA ASP A 282 -32.98 8.03 -25.14
C ASP A 282 -32.53 9.38 -24.56
N GLU A 283 -32.99 9.73 -23.36
CA GLU A 283 -32.55 10.91 -22.63
C GLU A 283 -31.54 10.56 -21.52
N PRO A 284 -30.48 11.37 -21.32
CA PRO A 284 -29.48 11.08 -20.32
C PRO A 284 -30.05 11.24 -18.90
N TYR A 285 -29.84 10.21 -18.08
CA TYR A 285 -30.47 10.06 -16.77
C TYR A 285 -29.46 10.12 -15.62
N SER A 286 -28.37 9.35 -15.69
CA SER A 286 -27.34 9.33 -14.66
C SER A 286 -25.96 8.96 -15.21
N LEU A 287 -24.94 9.23 -14.41
CA LEU A 287 -23.54 8.87 -14.62
C LEU A 287 -23.08 7.96 -13.48
N LEU A 288 -22.46 6.83 -13.82
CA LEU A 288 -21.80 5.92 -12.89
C LEU A 288 -20.29 6.09 -12.99
N LEU A 289 -19.63 6.07 -11.85
CA LEU A 289 -18.18 6.23 -11.67
C LEU A 289 -17.65 5.08 -10.83
N SER A 290 -16.72 4.28 -11.37
CA SER A 290 -16.05 3.22 -10.61
C SER A 290 -15.13 3.80 -9.52
N GLN A 291 -15.13 3.17 -8.35
CA GLN A 291 -14.29 3.54 -7.21
C GLN A 291 -13.78 2.26 -6.51
N HIS A 292 -12.92 1.51 -7.20
CA HIS A 292 -12.43 0.21 -6.74
C HIS A 292 -13.58 -0.76 -6.37
N GLY A 293 -13.66 -1.20 -5.10
CA GLY A 293 -14.72 -2.09 -4.61
C GLY A 293 -16.08 -1.43 -4.43
N THR A 294 -16.23 -0.14 -4.76
CA THR A 294 -17.48 0.62 -4.69
C THR A 294 -17.74 1.36 -6.01
N GLY A 295 -18.81 2.16 -6.05
CA GLY A 295 -19.06 3.07 -7.15
C GLY A 295 -19.93 4.24 -6.69
N ALA A 296 -19.83 5.35 -7.39
CA ALA A 296 -20.68 6.51 -7.20
C ALA A 296 -21.61 6.67 -8.40
N MET A 297 -22.84 7.12 -8.15
CA MET A 297 -23.79 7.45 -9.20
C MET A 297 -24.36 8.83 -8.97
N GLU A 298 -24.41 9.63 -10.04
CA GLU A 298 -24.88 11.01 -10.00
C GLU A 298 -25.97 11.22 -11.06
N LEU A 299 -27.02 11.96 -10.71
CA LEU A 299 -28.08 12.29 -11.67
C LEU A 299 -27.51 13.22 -12.74
N TRP A 300 -27.94 13.03 -14.00
CA TRP A 300 -27.36 13.76 -15.14
C TRP A 300 -27.44 15.29 -15.01
N LYS A 301 -28.46 15.79 -14.32
CA LYS A 301 -28.63 17.23 -14.05
C LYS A 301 -27.51 17.82 -13.18
N ASP A 302 -26.86 17.00 -12.36
CA ASP A 302 -25.81 17.40 -11.41
C ASP A 302 -24.40 17.14 -11.99
N VAL A 303 -24.32 16.33 -13.05
CA VAL A 303 -23.06 15.98 -13.74
C VAL A 303 -22.43 17.22 -14.37
N GLN A 304 -21.18 17.48 -14.00
CA GLN A 304 -20.35 18.48 -14.67
C GLN A 304 -20.01 18.02 -16.09
N ARG A 305 -20.23 18.89 -17.06
CA ARG A 305 -19.96 18.63 -18.48
C ARG A 305 -18.92 19.60 -18.99
N VAL A 306 -18.14 19.16 -19.97
CA VAL A 306 -17.14 20.02 -20.61
C VAL A 306 -17.85 21.12 -21.39
N LYS A 307 -17.30 22.33 -21.35
CA LYS A 307 -17.80 23.47 -22.12
C LYS A 307 -17.15 23.53 -23.50
N ASP A 308 -17.93 23.84 -24.52
CA ASP A 308 -17.42 24.11 -25.86
C ASP A 308 -16.62 25.43 -25.91
N LYS A 309 -16.07 25.77 -27.09
CA LYS A 309 -15.30 27.01 -27.29
C LYS A 309 -16.12 28.29 -27.04
N ASN A 310 -17.45 28.19 -27.04
CA ASN A 310 -18.38 29.30 -26.83
C ASN A 310 -18.90 29.35 -25.38
N GLY A 311 -18.50 28.40 -24.52
CA GLY A 311 -18.90 28.32 -23.11
C GLY A 311 -20.19 27.55 -22.84
N ASN A 312 -20.78 26.91 -23.85
CA ASN A 312 -21.99 26.09 -23.71
C ASN A 312 -21.63 24.69 -23.20
N ASP A 313 -22.48 24.11 -22.36
CA ASP A 313 -22.32 22.73 -21.91
C ASP A 313 -22.45 21.76 -23.10
N THR A 314 -21.47 20.86 -23.23
CA THR A 314 -21.54 19.72 -24.15
C THR A 314 -22.23 18.53 -23.51
N THR A 315 -22.32 17.42 -24.22
CA THR A 315 -22.79 16.13 -23.70
C THR A 315 -21.68 15.27 -23.07
N HIS A 316 -20.43 15.76 -23.05
CA HIS A 316 -19.27 15.05 -22.54
C HIS A 316 -19.12 15.25 -21.02
N PRO A 317 -19.31 14.22 -20.18
CA PRO A 317 -19.12 14.34 -18.74
C PRO A 317 -17.64 14.56 -18.42
N LEU A 318 -17.36 15.46 -17.46
CA LEU A 318 -16.02 15.72 -16.96
C LEU A 318 -15.73 14.82 -15.77
N ILE A 319 -14.73 13.96 -15.90
CA ILE A 319 -14.35 12.97 -14.88
C ILE A 319 -12.98 13.31 -14.32
N TYR A 320 -12.85 13.31 -13.00
CA TYR A 320 -11.57 13.44 -12.31
C TYR A 320 -11.06 12.05 -11.95
N VAL A 321 -9.85 11.73 -12.40
CA VAL A 321 -9.20 10.45 -12.14
C VAL A 321 -8.28 10.61 -10.94
N ALA A 322 -8.45 9.75 -9.93
CA ALA A 322 -7.65 9.79 -8.71
C ALA A 322 -6.19 9.39 -8.99
N LEU A 323 -5.26 10.20 -8.48
CA LEU A 323 -3.82 10.03 -8.69
C LEU A 323 -3.34 8.65 -8.25
N GLY A 324 -2.86 7.88 -9.22
CA GLY A 324 -2.31 6.54 -9.08
C GLY A 324 -3.30 5.43 -8.73
N SER A 325 -4.52 5.77 -8.29
CA SER A 325 -5.57 4.81 -7.98
C SER A 325 -6.54 4.60 -9.14
N HIS A 326 -6.61 5.55 -10.08
CA HIS A 326 -7.49 5.55 -11.24
C HIS A 326 -9.00 5.56 -10.97
N ALA A 327 -9.43 5.49 -9.71
CA ALA A 327 -10.82 5.64 -9.33
C ALA A 327 -11.41 6.97 -9.86
N ASN A 328 -12.68 6.94 -10.24
CA ASN A 328 -13.36 8.01 -10.95
C ASN A 328 -14.25 8.84 -10.03
N TYR A 329 -14.17 10.17 -10.18
CA TYR A 329 -14.89 11.14 -9.35
C TYR A 329 -15.49 12.26 -10.21
N SER A 330 -16.64 12.79 -9.79
CA SER A 330 -17.27 13.94 -10.46
C SER A 330 -16.68 15.28 -10.05
N LYS A 331 -15.89 15.31 -8.97
CA LYS A 331 -15.28 16.52 -8.40
C LYS A 331 -13.82 16.25 -8.04
N PRO A 332 -12.96 17.30 -8.09
CA PRO A 332 -11.61 17.18 -7.59
C PRO A 332 -11.62 17.19 -6.07
N GLU A 333 -11.22 16.08 -5.44
CA GLU A 333 -11.10 15.97 -3.99
C GLU A 333 -9.74 15.35 -3.60
N VAL A 334 -9.21 15.76 -2.45
CA VAL A 334 -7.99 15.15 -1.89
C VAL A 334 -8.39 14.04 -0.94
N ILE A 335 -8.31 12.81 -1.40
CA ILE A 335 -8.60 11.61 -0.61
C ILE A 335 -7.32 11.23 0.15
N ARG A 336 -7.30 11.45 1.46
CA ARG A 336 -6.15 11.09 2.32
C ARG A 336 -6.36 9.69 2.88
N SER A 337 -5.37 8.81 2.81
CA SER A 337 -5.45 7.46 3.40
C SER A 337 -5.80 7.45 4.89
N ALA A 338 -5.44 8.52 5.62
CA ALA A 338 -5.85 8.71 7.02
C ALA A 338 -7.37 8.80 7.23
N SER A 339 -8.17 9.23 6.24
CA SER A 339 -9.63 9.25 6.36
C SER A 339 -10.27 7.86 6.19
N LEU A 340 -9.49 6.84 5.82
CA LEU A 340 -9.91 5.42 5.79
C LEU A 340 -9.67 4.71 7.13
N PHE A 341 -8.84 5.28 8.00
CA PHE A 341 -8.62 4.81 9.36
C PHE A 341 -9.35 5.73 10.33
N HIS A 342 -10.46 5.27 10.91
CA HIS A 342 -11.17 6.05 11.94
C HIS A 342 -10.21 6.54 13.04
N GLU A 343 -10.39 7.80 13.42
CA GLU A 343 -9.56 8.65 14.31
C GLU A 343 -9.38 8.13 15.76
N GLY A 344 -9.66 6.87 16.06
CA GLY A 344 -9.70 6.36 17.43
C GLY A 344 -8.34 6.03 18.03
N LEU A 345 -7.52 5.20 17.36
CA LEU A 345 -6.40 4.52 18.03
C LEU A 345 -5.11 5.34 18.08
N PHE A 346 -4.73 5.96 16.95
CA PHE A 346 -3.47 6.71 16.89
C PHE A 346 -3.52 7.98 17.73
N GLN A 347 -4.65 8.68 17.73
CA GLN A 347 -4.83 9.90 18.52
C GLN A 347 -4.87 9.58 20.02
N ARG A 348 -5.53 8.49 20.44
CA ARG A 348 -5.50 8.00 21.83
C ARG A 348 -4.09 7.62 22.29
N PHE A 349 -3.30 6.99 21.42
CA PHE A 349 -1.91 6.68 21.72
C PHE A 349 -1.06 7.95 21.93
N ILE A 350 -1.21 8.96 21.06
CA ILE A 350 -0.52 10.25 21.21
C ILE A 350 -0.92 10.94 22.52
N TYR A 351 -2.22 10.99 22.86
CA TYR A 351 -2.68 11.55 24.13
C TYR A 351 -2.20 10.76 25.35
N TRP A 352 -2.11 9.43 25.25
CA TRP A 352 -1.57 8.59 26.31
C TRP A 352 -0.07 8.85 26.54
N VAL A 353 0.72 9.01 25.45
CA VAL A 353 2.14 9.36 25.54
C VAL A 353 2.34 10.76 26.13
N ASP A 354 1.53 11.75 25.74
CA ASP A 354 1.56 13.11 26.30
C ASP A 354 1.22 13.11 27.81
N GLY A 355 0.20 12.34 28.20
CA GLY A 355 -0.17 12.14 29.61
C GLY A 355 0.93 11.44 30.41
N LEU A 356 1.62 10.45 29.83
CA LEU A 356 2.75 9.77 30.46
C LEU A 356 3.95 10.70 30.65
N ILE A 357 4.27 11.54 29.66
CA ILE A 357 5.33 12.54 29.76
C ILE A 357 5.00 13.55 30.87
N HIS A 358 3.77 14.05 30.94
CA HIS A 358 3.31 14.92 32.03
C HIS A 358 3.40 14.24 33.40
N PHE A 359 3.00 12.97 33.49
CA PHE A 359 3.08 12.19 34.72
C PHE A 359 4.53 11.99 35.20
N LEU A 360 5.43 11.66 34.28
CA LEU A 360 6.85 11.55 34.57
C LEU A 360 7.43 12.91 34.99
N PHE A 361 7.03 14.00 34.35
CA PHE A 361 7.45 15.36 34.72
C PHE A 361 7.01 15.74 36.14
N MET A 362 5.79 15.36 36.54
CA MET A 362 5.28 15.55 37.90
C MET A 362 6.02 14.72 38.97
N LEU A 363 6.55 13.55 38.60
CA LEU A 363 7.36 12.70 39.48
C LEU A 363 8.73 13.30 39.82
N PHE A 364 9.30 14.12 38.92
CA PHE A 364 10.64 14.67 39.06
C PHE A 364 10.68 16.12 39.60
N ASN A 365 9.53 16.81 39.74
CA ASN A 365 9.49 18.14 40.34
C ASN A 365 8.13 18.46 41.00
N PRO A 366 7.92 18.14 42.29
CA PRO A 366 6.62 18.33 42.93
C PRO A 366 6.54 19.72 43.57
N SER A 367 5.71 20.61 43.02
CA SER A 367 5.11 21.67 43.85
C SER A 367 3.75 21.20 44.37
N GLU A 368 3.48 21.40 45.67
CA GLU A 368 2.23 21.01 46.36
C GLU A 368 0.97 21.53 45.64
N LYS A 369 1.11 22.67 44.94
CA LYS A 369 0.04 23.35 44.21
C LYS A 369 -0.37 22.60 42.94
N GLU A 370 0.58 22.05 42.20
CA GLU A 370 0.32 21.32 40.94
C GLU A 370 -0.30 19.95 41.21
N ARG A 371 0.10 19.29 42.31
CA ARG A 371 -0.51 18.04 42.78
C ARG A 371 -2.00 18.18 43.10
N GLN A 372 -2.42 19.31 43.68
CA GLN A 372 -3.82 19.57 44.00
C GLN A 372 -4.67 19.86 42.76
N ILE A 373 -4.08 20.46 41.71
CA ILE A 373 -4.75 20.72 40.44
C ILE A 373 -4.98 19.40 39.68
N ALA A 374 -3.98 18.54 39.59
CA ALA A 374 -4.09 17.24 38.92
C ALA A 374 -5.10 16.29 39.60
N LEU A 375 -5.14 16.27 40.95
CA LEU A 375 -6.14 15.50 41.71
C LEU A 375 -7.57 16.03 41.52
N HIS A 376 -7.72 17.34 41.31
CA HIS A 376 -9.02 17.96 41.01
C HIS A 376 -9.50 17.60 39.59
N GLU A 377 -8.62 17.66 38.59
CA GLU A 377 -8.98 17.30 37.20
C GLU A 377 -9.39 15.82 37.06
N LEU A 378 -8.64 14.91 37.70
CA LEU A 378 -8.93 13.47 37.73
C LEU A 378 -10.27 13.13 38.41
N THR A 379 -10.70 13.93 39.39
CA THR A 379 -11.99 13.72 40.07
C THR A 379 -13.16 14.34 39.30
N THR A 380 -12.91 15.35 38.46
CA THR A 380 -13.95 16.01 37.66
C THR A 380 -14.24 15.37 36.30
N HIS A 381 -13.29 14.63 35.71
CA HIS A 381 -13.47 13.97 34.40
C HIS A 381 -13.05 12.49 34.42
N PRO A 382 -13.87 11.59 35.00
CA PRO A 382 -13.53 10.18 35.13
C PRO A 382 -13.66 9.36 33.82
N ALA A 383 -13.98 9.97 32.67
CA ALA A 383 -14.30 9.28 31.42
C ALA A 383 -13.20 9.25 30.36
N THR A 384 -11.95 9.58 30.71
CA THR A 384 -10.78 9.40 29.84
C THR A 384 -9.59 8.84 30.63
N ALA A 385 -9.77 7.65 31.21
CA ALA A 385 -8.67 6.80 31.68
C ALA A 385 -8.48 5.64 30.71
#